data_AF-A0A662JEL5-F1
#
_entry.id   AF-A0A662JEL5-F1
#
_cell.length_a   1.000
_cell.length_b   1.000
_cell.length_c   1.000
_cell.angle_alpha   90.00
_cell.angle_beta   90.00
_cell.angle_gamma   90.00
#
_symmetry.space_group_name_H-M   'P 1'
#
loop_
_entity.id
_entity.type
_entity.pdbx_description
1 polymer ?
#
loop_
_entity_poly.entity_id
_entity_poly.type
_entity_poly.pdbx_seq_one_letter_code
_entity_poly.pdbx_strand_id
1 'polypeptide(L)'
;MKLARRILREGPVQDISSVLGIEDEVVIAIREAVLDMQSIFSIKRYRGDDVDVKTLRKARGKSESWYIRAVTRMFFVKQVRELAWRVKGLPELGDEYDEYLVTFSKDRNRYVCSCYSHGKPEWRKAREKKICTHIAAVILYRRVLKRINMMLPQFF
;
A
#
# COMPACT_ATOMS: atom_id res chain seq x y z
N MET A 1 -1.04 -6.85 15.12
CA MET A 1 -1.81 -5.97 16.03
C MET A 1 -1.00 -5.50 17.22
N LYS A 2 -0.06 -6.30 17.76
CA LYS A 2 0.81 -5.86 18.87
C LYS A 2 1.88 -4.85 18.40
N LEU A 3 2.45 -5.00 17.21
CA LEU A 3 3.48 -4.08 16.70
C LEU A 3 2.88 -2.72 16.30
N ALA A 4 1.74 -2.72 15.59
CA ALA A 4 1.00 -1.49 15.31
C ALA A 4 0.56 -0.76 16.59
N ARG A 5 0.15 -1.49 17.64
CA ARG A 5 -0.18 -0.88 18.95
C ARG A 5 1.06 -0.39 19.69
N ARG A 6 2.22 -1.01 19.49
CA ARG A 6 3.50 -0.60 20.07
C ARG A 6 3.99 0.70 19.46
N ILE A 7 3.96 0.81 18.12
CA ILE A 7 4.24 2.06 17.39
C ILE A 7 3.31 3.19 17.82
N LEU A 8 2.02 2.88 18.07
CA LEU A 8 1.03 3.86 18.54
C LEU A 8 1.13 4.20 20.05
N ARG A 9 1.77 3.36 20.89
CA ARG A 9 1.86 3.57 22.35
C ARG A 9 3.21 4.07 22.83
N GLU A 10 4.30 3.56 22.27
CA GLU A 10 5.66 3.79 22.78
C GLU A 10 6.37 4.95 22.04
N GLY A 11 5.76 5.49 20.97
CA GLY A 11 6.45 6.39 20.05
C GLY A 11 7.64 5.69 19.36
N PRO A 12 8.31 6.35 18.40
CA PRO A 12 9.61 5.88 17.96
C PRO A 12 10.56 5.94 19.16
N VAL A 13 11.43 4.93 19.25
CA VAL A 13 12.64 4.91 20.09
C VAL A 13 13.22 6.32 20.16
N GLN A 14 13.51 6.80 21.38
CA GLN A 14 14.04 8.14 21.66
C GLN A 14 15.19 8.48 20.70
N ASP A 15 14.92 9.30 19.68
CA ASP A 15 15.96 9.75 18.77
C ASP A 15 15.58 11.13 18.20
N ILE A 16 16.31 12.15 18.68
CA ILE A 16 16.60 13.54 18.21
C ILE A 16 15.51 14.39 17.52
N SER A 17 14.59 13.81 16.77
CA SER A 17 13.45 14.42 16.08
C SER A 17 12.50 15.24 16.99
N SER A 18 12.35 14.84 18.26
CA SER A 18 11.53 15.55 19.25
C SER A 18 12.11 16.91 19.68
N VAL A 19 13.41 17.16 19.43
CA VAL A 19 14.11 18.39 19.80
C VAL A 19 13.98 19.46 18.71
N LEU A 20 13.75 19.05 17.45
CA LEU A 20 13.75 19.95 16.28
C LEU A 20 12.35 20.19 15.68
N GLY A 21 11.30 19.55 16.18
CA GLY A 21 9.91 19.81 15.75
C GLY A 21 9.60 19.36 14.31
N ILE A 22 10.41 18.49 13.73
CA ILE A 22 10.21 17.91 12.40
C ILE A 22 9.99 16.42 12.61
N GLU A 23 8.73 15.98 12.70
CA GLU A 23 8.43 14.56 12.47
C GLU A 23 8.90 14.25 11.04
N ASP A 24 9.74 13.22 10.88
CA ASP A 24 10.16 12.73 9.56
C ASP A 24 8.92 12.47 8.70
N GLU A 25 8.86 13.06 7.50
CA GLU A 25 7.72 12.91 6.57
C GLU A 25 7.35 11.43 6.34
N VAL A 26 8.33 10.52 6.45
CA VAL A 26 8.13 9.07 6.41
C VAL A 26 7.27 8.58 7.57
N VAL A 27 7.50 9.06 8.79
CA VAL A 27 6.73 8.66 9.98
C VAL A 27 5.29 9.14 9.87
N ILE A 28 5.08 10.38 9.43
CA ILE A 28 3.75 10.94 9.15
C ILE A 28 3.05 10.08 8.10
N ALA A 29 3.71 9.78 6.99
CA ALA A 29 3.16 8.95 5.92
C ALA A 29 2.77 7.55 6.40
N ILE A 30 3.62 6.89 7.19
CA ILE A 30 3.32 5.57 7.77
C ILE A 30 2.09 5.65 8.68
N ARG A 31 2.03 6.66 9.55
CA ARG A 31 0.91 6.87 10.48
C ARG A 31 -0.40 7.07 9.71
N GLU A 32 -0.40 7.95 8.71
CA GLU A 32 -1.56 8.22 7.85
C GLU A 32 -2.01 6.97 7.10
N ALA A 33 -1.08 6.19 6.54
CA ALA A 33 -1.41 4.93 5.86
C ALA A 33 -2.04 3.89 6.80
N VAL A 34 -1.54 3.80 8.03
CA VAL A 34 -2.11 2.90 9.05
C VAL A 34 -3.51 3.36 9.47
N LEU A 35 -3.72 4.66 9.69
CA LEU A 35 -5.00 5.22 10.07
C LEU A 35 -6.03 5.08 8.94
N ASP A 36 -5.65 5.34 7.69
CA ASP A 36 -6.53 5.19 6.52
C ASP A 36 -7.00 3.73 6.40
N MET A 37 -6.10 2.77 6.55
CA MET A 37 -6.44 1.33 6.54
C MET A 37 -7.38 0.94 7.69
N GLN A 38 -7.12 1.41 8.92
CA GLN A 38 -7.98 1.14 10.07
C GLN A 38 -9.38 1.73 9.89
N SER A 39 -9.46 2.95 9.38
CA SER A 39 -10.71 3.62 9.04
C SER A 39 -11.50 2.81 8.02
N ILE A 40 -10.88 2.41 6.91
CA ILE A 40 -11.52 1.61 5.85
C ILE A 40 -12.15 0.31 6.36
N PHE A 41 -11.50 -0.36 7.32
CA PHE A 41 -12.03 -1.58 7.93
C PHE A 41 -13.15 -1.35 8.93
N SER A 42 -13.26 -0.13 9.45
CA SER A 42 -14.28 0.29 10.43
C SER A 42 -15.52 0.90 9.76
N ILE A 43 -15.41 1.35 8.50
CA ILE A 43 -16.53 1.89 7.73
C ILE A 43 -17.65 0.84 7.57
N LYS A 44 -18.87 1.21 8.01
CA LYS A 44 -20.11 0.42 7.84
C LYS A 44 -20.74 0.60 6.46
N ARG A 45 -20.65 1.80 5.86
CA ARG A 45 -21.16 2.14 4.53
C ARG A 45 -20.16 3.05 3.81
N TYR A 46 -19.76 2.67 2.60
CA TYR A 46 -18.95 3.49 1.70
C TYR A 46 -19.74 3.73 0.41
N ARG A 47 -19.44 4.82 -0.32
CA ARG A 47 -20.05 5.04 -1.64
C ARG A 47 -19.64 3.89 -2.57
N GLY A 48 -20.60 3.27 -3.25
CA GLY A 48 -20.35 2.04 -4.02
C GLY A 48 -19.34 2.20 -5.17
N ASP A 49 -19.08 3.42 -5.59
CA ASP A 49 -18.13 3.85 -6.61
C ASP A 49 -16.70 4.11 -6.09
N ASP A 50 -16.48 4.15 -4.77
CA ASP A 50 -15.12 4.24 -4.19
C ASP A 50 -14.40 2.89 -4.33
N VAL A 51 -13.81 2.70 -5.51
CA VAL A 51 -13.11 1.48 -5.89
C VAL A 51 -11.87 1.21 -5.05
N ASP A 52 -11.25 2.26 -4.50
CA ASP A 52 -10.07 2.15 -3.65
C ASP A 52 -10.46 1.53 -2.30
N VAL A 53 -11.50 2.07 -1.66
CA VAL A 53 -12.06 1.52 -0.42
C VAL A 53 -12.57 0.10 -0.65
N LYS A 54 -13.34 -0.13 -1.73
CA LYS A 54 -13.84 -1.46 -2.09
C LYS A 54 -12.70 -2.47 -2.26
N THR A 55 -11.60 -2.05 -2.87
CA THR A 55 -10.45 -2.91 -3.13
C THR A 55 -9.68 -3.19 -1.85
N LEU A 56 -9.34 -2.16 -1.05
CA LEU A 56 -8.63 -2.33 0.22
C LEU A 56 -9.40 -3.16 1.24
N ARG A 57 -10.74 -3.12 1.24
CA ARG A 57 -11.56 -4.00 2.10
C ARG A 57 -11.33 -5.49 1.87
N LYS A 58 -10.88 -5.89 0.67
CA LYS A 58 -10.48 -7.29 0.38
C LYS A 58 -9.24 -7.73 1.18
N ALA A 59 -8.52 -6.79 1.79
CA ALA A 59 -7.41 -7.05 2.70
C ALA A 59 -7.83 -7.29 4.15
N ARG A 60 -9.12 -7.16 4.49
CA ARG A 60 -9.60 -7.42 5.86
C ARG A 60 -9.24 -8.85 6.27
N GLY A 61 -8.64 -9.00 7.46
CA GLY A 61 -8.20 -10.31 7.98
C GLY A 61 -6.84 -10.79 7.44
N LYS A 62 -6.10 -9.99 6.66
CA LYS A 62 -4.72 -10.29 6.30
C LYS A 62 -3.78 -10.17 7.51
N SER A 63 -2.62 -10.82 7.43
CA SER A 63 -1.60 -10.80 8.48
C SER A 63 -0.96 -9.42 8.66
N GLU A 64 -0.36 -9.19 9.83
CA GLU A 64 0.44 -7.99 10.10
C GLU A 64 1.58 -7.81 9.09
N SER A 65 2.26 -8.90 8.74
CA SER A 65 3.28 -8.90 7.69
C SER A 65 2.76 -8.46 6.32
N TRP A 66 1.51 -8.75 5.97
CA TRP A 66 0.91 -8.29 4.73
C TRP A 66 0.71 -6.77 4.73
N TYR A 67 0.25 -6.21 5.85
CA TYR A 67 0.06 -4.77 5.98
C TYR A 67 1.39 -4.01 5.96
N ILE A 68 2.39 -4.47 6.73
CA ILE A 68 3.73 -3.88 6.73
C ILE A 68 4.26 -3.85 5.29
N ARG A 69 4.18 -4.99 4.59
CA ARG A 69 4.60 -5.09 3.19
C ARG A 69 3.89 -4.13 2.23
N ALA A 70 2.61 -3.84 2.46
CA ALA A 70 1.84 -2.89 1.63
C ALA A 70 2.25 -1.45 1.91
N VAL A 71 2.38 -1.07 3.20
CA VAL A 71 2.81 0.27 3.62
C VAL A 71 4.25 0.53 3.17
N THR A 72 5.18 -0.40 3.40
CA THR A 72 6.57 -0.25 2.93
C THR A 72 6.64 -0.08 1.41
N ARG A 73 5.93 -0.92 0.63
CA ARG A 73 5.94 -0.82 -0.84
C ARG A 73 5.37 0.50 -1.36
N MET A 74 4.55 1.23 -0.60
CA MET A 74 3.94 2.49 -1.08
C MET A 74 4.99 3.58 -1.39
N PHE A 75 6.12 3.55 -0.69
CA PHE A 75 7.26 4.45 -0.91
C PHE A 75 8.06 4.12 -2.18
N PHE A 76 7.77 2.99 -2.81
CA PHE A 76 8.43 2.52 -4.03
C PHE A 76 7.46 2.44 -5.20
N VAL A 77 6.48 3.35 -5.23
CA VAL A 77 5.49 3.47 -6.31
C VAL A 77 5.80 4.72 -7.13
N LYS A 78 5.85 4.55 -8.46
CA LYS A 78 5.96 5.66 -9.42
C LYS A 78 4.78 5.62 -10.38
N GLN A 79 4.02 6.72 -10.44
CA GLN A 79 2.99 6.87 -11.47
C GLN A 79 3.67 7.08 -12.82
N VAL A 80 3.40 6.20 -13.78
CA VAL A 80 4.00 6.28 -15.13
C VAL A 80 3.01 6.76 -16.19
N ARG A 81 1.70 6.59 -15.97
CA ARG A 81 0.60 7.14 -16.80
C ARG A 81 -0.65 7.40 -15.94
N GLU A 82 -1.69 8.01 -16.50
CA GLU A 82 -2.92 8.42 -15.79
C GLU A 82 -3.56 7.28 -14.95
N LEU A 83 -3.40 6.01 -15.34
CA LEU A 83 -3.96 4.86 -14.65
C LEU A 83 -2.97 3.71 -14.52
N ALA A 84 -1.67 4.03 -14.53
CA ALA A 84 -0.61 3.03 -14.49
C ALA A 84 0.50 3.45 -13.53
N TRP A 85 0.91 2.52 -12.69
CA TRP A 85 1.94 2.69 -11.68
C TRP A 85 2.93 1.55 -11.78
N ARG A 86 4.22 1.89 -11.75
CA ARG A 86 5.29 0.92 -11.49
C ARG A 86 5.50 0.81 -9.99
N VAL A 87 5.70 -0.41 -9.52
CA VAL A 87 6.05 -0.74 -8.14
C VAL A 87 7.37 -1.46 -8.19
N LYS A 88 8.40 -0.95 -7.50
CA LYS A 88 9.70 -1.62 -7.43
C LYS A 88 9.53 -2.95 -6.69
N GLY A 89 10.12 -4.00 -7.23
CA GLY A 89 10.27 -5.26 -6.57
C GLY A 89 11.25 -5.16 -5.41
N LEU A 90 10.86 -5.70 -4.27
CA LEU A 90 11.69 -5.77 -3.07
C LEU A 90 11.92 -7.24 -2.72
N PRO A 91 13.08 -7.83 -3.06
CA PRO A 91 13.42 -9.22 -2.74
C PRO A 91 13.25 -9.53 -1.24
N GLU A 92 13.57 -8.56 -0.37
CA GLU A 92 13.40 -8.65 1.08
C GLU A 92 11.93 -8.84 1.51
N LEU A 93 11.00 -8.46 0.64
CA LEU A 93 9.56 -8.61 0.84
C LEU A 93 8.96 -9.76 0.02
N GLY A 94 9.80 -10.62 -0.56
CA GLY A 94 9.43 -11.82 -1.31
C GLY A 94 9.02 -11.57 -2.77
N ASP A 95 9.49 -10.47 -3.37
CA ASP A 95 9.31 -10.22 -4.79
C ASP A 95 10.35 -10.98 -5.61
N GLU A 96 9.91 -11.59 -6.71
CA GLU A 96 10.74 -12.36 -7.65
C GLU A 96 11.28 -11.49 -8.80
N TYR A 97 10.61 -10.38 -9.09
CA TYR A 97 10.92 -9.48 -10.21
C TYR A 97 11.22 -8.09 -9.70
N ASP A 98 12.11 -7.38 -10.38
CA ASP A 98 12.55 -6.02 -10.03
C ASP A 98 11.47 -4.96 -10.17
N GLU A 99 10.42 -5.24 -10.95
CA GLU A 99 9.28 -4.34 -11.11
C GLU A 99 7.96 -5.06 -11.35
N TYR A 100 6.89 -4.42 -10.89
CA TYR A 100 5.51 -4.82 -11.14
C TYR A 100 4.72 -3.66 -11.70
N LEU A 101 3.91 -3.94 -12.73
CA LEU A 101 2.99 -2.97 -13.30
C LEU A 101 1.62 -3.14 -12.66
N VAL A 102 1.10 -2.07 -12.09
CA VAL A 102 -0.28 -1.97 -11.63
C VAL A 102 -1.03 -1.02 -12.55
N THR A 103 -2.17 -1.47 -13.07
CA THR A 103 -3.06 -0.65 -13.90
C THR A 103 -4.46 -0.61 -13.31
N PHE A 104 -5.20 0.45 -13.63
CA PHE A 104 -6.62 0.55 -13.33
C PHE A 104 -7.45 0.46 -14.62
N SER A 105 -8.32 -0.55 -14.67
CA SER A 105 -9.26 -0.83 -15.77
C SER A 105 -10.53 0.00 -15.52
N LYS A 106 -10.72 1.12 -16.24
CA LYS A 106 -11.93 1.97 -16.10
C LYS A 106 -13.20 1.20 -16.47
N ASP A 107 -13.14 0.44 -17.57
CA ASP A 107 -14.19 -0.47 -18.07
C ASP A 107 -14.62 -1.53 -17.04
N ARG A 108 -13.68 -2.19 -16.38
CA ARG A 108 -13.95 -3.24 -15.38
C ARG A 108 -14.04 -2.71 -13.94
N ASN A 109 -13.86 -1.41 -13.75
CA ASN A 109 -13.75 -0.73 -12.46
C ASN A 109 -12.89 -1.52 -11.45
N ARG A 110 -11.68 -1.93 -11.87
CA ARG A 110 -10.79 -2.78 -11.06
C ARG A 110 -9.31 -2.54 -11.31
N TYR A 111 -8.52 -2.76 -10.27
CA TYR A 111 -7.07 -2.85 -10.35
C TYR A 111 -6.60 -4.19 -10.94
N VAL A 112 -5.50 -4.15 -11.69
CA VAL A 112 -4.80 -5.32 -12.21
C VAL A 112 -3.32 -5.15 -11.93
N CYS A 113 -2.67 -6.20 -11.42
CA CYS A 113 -1.24 -6.22 -11.17
C CYS A 113 -0.59 -7.33 -11.99
N SER A 114 0.57 -7.06 -12.59
CA SER A 114 1.38 -8.08 -13.27
C SER A 114 1.77 -9.22 -12.33
N CYS A 115 1.78 -8.99 -11.00
CA CYS A 115 2.12 -10.01 -10.01
C CYS A 115 1.20 -11.25 -10.09
N TYR A 116 -0.02 -11.09 -10.61
CA TYR A 116 -0.98 -12.18 -10.78
C TYR A 116 -0.64 -13.13 -11.93
N SER A 117 0.17 -12.67 -12.88
CA SER A 117 0.53 -13.43 -14.07
C SER A 117 1.73 -14.35 -13.87
N HIS A 118 2.40 -14.30 -12.72
CA HIS A 118 3.54 -15.17 -12.40
C HIS A 118 3.09 -16.50 -11.77
N GLY A 119 3.90 -17.56 -11.89
CA GLY A 119 3.61 -18.89 -11.33
C GLY A 119 2.57 -19.72 -12.09
N LYS A 120 2.17 -20.87 -11.52
CA LYS A 120 1.27 -21.85 -12.16
C LYS A 120 -0.15 -21.29 -12.41
N PRO A 121 -0.84 -21.66 -13.52
CA PRO A 121 -2.16 -21.13 -13.90
C PRO A 121 -3.24 -21.19 -12.81
N GLU A 122 -3.24 -22.24 -11.97
CA GLU A 122 -4.23 -22.38 -10.88
C GLU A 122 -4.03 -21.32 -9.79
N TRP A 123 -2.77 -20.96 -9.52
CA TRP A 123 -2.42 -19.91 -8.55
C TRP A 123 -2.71 -18.51 -9.07
N ARG A 124 -2.74 -18.31 -10.40
CA ARG A 124 -3.13 -17.02 -11.03
C ARG A 124 -4.61 -16.71 -10.74
N LYS A 125 -5.52 -17.65 -11.04
CA LYS A 125 -6.97 -17.50 -10.81
C LYS A 125 -7.33 -17.30 -9.33
N ALA A 126 -6.64 -17.98 -8.42
CA ALA A 126 -6.86 -17.82 -6.97
C ALA A 126 -6.35 -16.47 -6.43
N ARG A 127 -5.24 -15.96 -6.98
CA ARG A 127 -4.67 -14.66 -6.59
C ARG A 127 -5.43 -13.48 -7.15
N GLU A 128 -5.99 -13.56 -8.36
CA GLU A 128 -6.85 -12.50 -8.91
C GLU A 128 -8.08 -12.20 -8.05
N LYS A 129 -8.58 -13.20 -7.30
CA LYS A 129 -9.69 -13.01 -6.35
C LYS A 129 -9.27 -12.31 -5.05
N LYS A 130 -7.96 -12.14 -4.80
CA LYS A 130 -7.39 -11.55 -3.58
C LYS A 130 -6.59 -10.29 -3.92
N ILE A 131 -6.67 -9.27 -3.09
CA ILE A 131 -5.77 -8.11 -3.22
C ILE A 131 -4.31 -8.52 -2.92
N CYS A 132 -3.37 -8.11 -3.78
CA CYS A 132 -1.93 -8.21 -3.53
C CYS A 132 -1.39 -6.95 -2.83
N THR A 133 -0.20 -7.06 -2.22
CA THR A 133 0.43 -5.92 -1.55
C THR A 133 0.86 -4.82 -2.53
N HIS A 134 1.10 -5.13 -3.81
CA HIS A 134 1.41 -4.13 -4.84
C HIS A 134 0.20 -3.22 -5.16
N ILE A 135 -1.00 -3.79 -5.33
CA ILE A 135 -2.23 -2.99 -5.52
C ILE A 135 -2.51 -2.15 -4.28
N ALA A 136 -2.37 -2.73 -3.09
CA ALA A 136 -2.57 -2.00 -1.84
C ALA A 136 -1.59 -0.82 -1.73
N ALA A 137 -0.32 -1.03 -2.06
CA ALA A 137 0.71 0.01 -2.09
C ALA A 137 0.34 1.15 -3.05
N VAL A 138 -0.17 0.85 -4.24
CA VAL A 138 -0.62 1.88 -5.20
C VAL A 138 -1.80 2.69 -4.66
N ILE A 139 -2.78 2.04 -4.03
CA ILE A 139 -3.92 2.74 -3.44
C ILE A 139 -3.43 3.63 -2.29
N LEU A 140 -2.55 3.14 -1.42
CA LEU A 140 -1.98 3.92 -0.31
C LEU A 140 -1.13 5.10 -0.82
N TYR A 141 -0.29 4.89 -1.83
CA TYR A 141 0.46 5.96 -2.49
C TYR A 141 -0.46 7.09 -2.97
N ARG A 142 -1.57 6.74 -3.63
CA ARG A 142 -2.54 7.73 -4.14
C ARG A 142 -3.28 8.46 -3.01
N ARG A 143 -3.64 7.74 -1.95
CA ARG A 143 -4.47 8.28 -0.86
C ARG A 143 -3.65 9.07 0.16
N VAL A 144 -2.39 8.70 0.38
CA VAL A 144 -1.53 9.26 1.41
C VAL A 144 -0.44 10.11 0.78
N LEU A 145 0.53 9.49 0.11
CA LEU A 145 1.74 10.17 -0.34
C LEU A 145 1.47 11.28 -1.35
N LYS A 146 0.58 11.03 -2.32
CA LYS A 146 0.17 12.05 -3.29
C LYS A 146 -0.64 13.18 -2.64
N ARG A 147 -1.38 12.89 -1.56
CA ARG A 147 -2.18 13.89 -0.84
C ARG A 147 -1.29 14.83 -0.03
N ILE A 148 -0.27 14.29 0.63
CA ILE A 148 0.68 15.06 1.44
C ILE A 148 1.86 15.61 0.63
N ASN A 149 1.85 15.42 -0.70
CA ASN A 149 2.89 15.87 -1.64
C ASN A 149 4.31 15.44 -1.25
N MET A 150 4.46 14.22 -0.72
CA MET A 150 5.77 13.70 -0.31
C MET A 150 6.67 13.48 -1.53
N MET A 151 7.90 13.98 -1.47
CA MET A 151 8.92 13.73 -2.49
C MET A 151 9.56 12.37 -2.23
N LEU A 152 9.29 11.39 -3.10
CA LEU A 152 9.95 10.10 -3.06
C LEU A 152 11.26 10.13 -3.86
N PRO A 153 12.33 9.46 -3.38
CA PRO A 153 13.52 9.27 -4.17
C PRO A 153 13.18 8.57 -5.49
N GLN A 154 13.88 8.93 -6.57
CA GLN A 154 13.71 8.26 -7.86
C GLN A 154 14.39 6.89 -7.81
N PHE A 155 13.61 5.84 -7.57
CA PHE A 155 14.09 4.46 -7.49
C PHE A 155 13.98 3.68 -8.83
N PHE A 156 13.53 4.33 -9.92
CA PHE A 156 13.24 3.77 -11.25
C PHE A 156 13.86 4.58 -12.38
#